data_AF-A0A524B0Q5-F1
#
_entry.id   AF-A0A524B0Q5-F1
#
_cell.length_a   1.000
_cell.length_b   1.000
_cell.length_c   1.000
_cell.angle_alpha   90.00
_cell.angle_beta   90.00
_cell.angle_gamma   90.00
#
_symmetry.space_group_name_H-M   'P 1'
#
loop_
_entity.id
_entity.type
_entity.pdbx_description
1 polymer ?
#
loop_
_entity_poly.entity_id
_entity_poly.type
_entity_poly.pdbx_seq_one_letter_code
_entity_poly.pdbx_strand_id
1 'polypeptide(L)'
;MGSNYRWVDRADFAHRRQNHDVAVIRASSPAVLARRVTEGGLSTDMVYEFVHSDDLHTIIAELDTTAPIGPVSGKAVWVFDVNPHPWAQEVAEAVWESLDWSEVPEDAEEPYERNCVEKGWSCRILVRVGWS
;
A
#
# COMPACT_ATOMS: atom_id res chain seq x y z
N MET A 1 12.30 -15.68 19.90
CA MET A 1 11.44 -14.49 19.74
C MET A 1 10.88 -14.56 18.33
N GLY A 2 9.64 -15.05 18.17
CA GLY A 2 9.02 -15.23 16.87
C GLY A 2 8.31 -13.95 16.46
N SER A 3 8.68 -13.41 15.30
CA SER A 3 7.94 -12.32 14.65
C SER A 3 6.57 -12.84 14.23
N ASN A 4 5.51 -12.36 14.87
CA ASN A 4 4.11 -12.68 14.55
C ASN A 4 3.59 -11.82 13.38
N TYR A 5 4.36 -11.69 12.29
CA TYR A 5 3.86 -11.01 11.10
C TYR A 5 3.15 -12.03 10.22
N ARG A 6 1.87 -12.26 10.54
CA ARG A 6 0.96 -13.03 9.69
C ARG A 6 0.88 -12.31 8.34
N TRP A 7 1.17 -13.03 7.25
CA TRP A 7 0.89 -12.56 5.90
C TRP A 7 -0.57 -12.08 5.85
N VAL A 8 -0.77 -10.84 5.42
CA VAL A 8 -2.12 -10.31 5.20
C VAL A 8 -2.58 -10.96 3.90
N ASP A 9 -3.41 -11.99 4.04
CA ASP A 9 -4.09 -12.60 2.90
C ASP A 9 -5.06 -11.54 2.30
N ARG A 10 -5.33 -11.58 1.00
CA ARG A 10 -6.38 -10.76 0.36
C ARG A 10 -7.72 -10.88 1.09
N ALA A 11 -8.01 -12.04 1.68
CA ALA A 11 -9.18 -12.26 2.51
C ALA A 11 -9.17 -11.42 3.81
N ASP A 12 -8.00 -11.19 4.40
CA ASP A 12 -7.82 -10.34 5.58
C ASP A 12 -8.01 -8.86 5.21
N PHE A 13 -7.54 -8.43 4.04
CA PHE A 13 -7.73 -7.08 3.53
C PHE A 13 -9.20 -6.77 3.21
N ALA A 14 -9.90 -7.68 2.52
CA ALA A 14 -11.33 -7.55 2.23
C ALA A 14 -12.18 -7.47 3.50
N HIS A 15 -11.75 -8.12 4.59
CA HIS A 15 -12.40 -8.01 5.89
C HIS A 15 -12.17 -6.63 6.55
N ARG A 16 -10.95 -6.09 6.48
CA ARG A 16 -10.65 -4.73 6.99
C ARG A 16 -11.45 -3.66 6.27
N ARG A 17 -11.59 -3.76 4.95
CA ARG A 17 -12.42 -2.86 4.14
C ARG A 17 -13.87 -2.74 4.61
N GLN A 18 -14.45 -3.78 5.23
CA GLN A 18 -15.86 -3.74 5.68
C GLN A 18 -16.09 -2.89 6.93
N ASN A 19 -15.03 -2.55 7.67
CA ASN A 19 -15.13 -1.89 8.98
C ASN A 19 -14.53 -0.48 9.03
N HIS A 20 -13.91 -0.01 7.94
CA HIS A 20 -13.23 1.28 7.89
C HIS A 20 -13.73 2.14 6.74
N ASP A 21 -13.54 3.46 6.87
CA ASP A 21 -13.86 4.40 5.81
C ASP A 21 -12.97 4.14 4.58
N VAL A 22 -13.61 4.13 3.40
CA VAL A 22 -12.94 3.92 2.11
C VAL A 22 -12.92 5.22 1.33
N ALA A 23 -11.72 5.65 0.92
CA ALA A 23 -11.50 6.83 0.09
C ALA A 23 -11.00 6.42 -1.30
N VAL A 24 -11.64 6.93 -2.36
CA VAL A 24 -11.24 6.65 -3.74
C VAL A 24 -10.32 7.75 -4.27
N ILE A 25 -9.15 7.37 -4.76
CA ILE A 25 -8.17 8.24 -5.41
C ILE A 25 -8.07 7.87 -6.89
N ARG A 26 -8.19 8.87 -7.77
CA ARG A 26 -8.03 8.68 -9.21
C ARG A 26 -6.56 8.81 -9.60
N ALA A 27 -6.05 7.82 -10.32
CA ALA A 27 -4.71 7.83 -10.90
C ALA A 27 -4.79 7.97 -12.42
N SER A 28 -4.13 8.99 -12.97
CA SER A 28 -4.02 9.20 -14.42
C SER A 28 -2.81 8.50 -15.04
N SER A 29 -1.90 8.00 -14.21
CA SER A 29 -0.72 7.23 -14.64
C SER A 29 -0.15 6.40 -13.48
N PRO A 30 0.70 5.39 -13.77
CA PRO A 30 1.42 4.63 -12.75
C PRO A 30 2.24 5.53 -11.83
N ALA A 31 2.99 6.47 -12.40
CA ALA A 31 3.83 7.40 -11.66
C ALA A 31 3.03 8.30 -10.70
N VAL A 32 1.85 8.79 -11.11
CA VAL A 32 0.98 9.59 -10.23
C VAL A 32 0.47 8.76 -9.05
N LEU A 33 0.13 7.50 -9.28
CA LEU A 33 -0.29 6.57 -8.23
C LEU A 33 0.84 6.35 -7.23
N ALA A 34 2.02 5.92 -7.72
CA ALA A 34 3.18 5.64 -6.87
C ALA A 34 3.57 6.86 -6.04
N ARG A 35 3.63 8.03 -6.67
CA ARG A 35 3.92 9.30 -6.01
C ARG A 35 2.91 9.64 -4.91
N ARG A 36 1.63 9.36 -5.12
CA ARG A 36 0.58 9.62 -4.13
C ARG A 36 0.71 8.74 -2.88
N VAL A 37 1.25 7.54 -3.03
CA VAL A 37 1.55 6.62 -1.93
C VAL A 37 2.77 7.10 -1.15
N THR A 38 3.80 7.63 -1.82
CA THR A 38 5.12 7.89 -1.23
C THR A 38 5.34 9.32 -0.74
N GLU A 39 4.71 10.33 -1.35
CA GLU A 39 4.85 11.74 -0.93
C GLU A 39 3.98 12.13 0.29
N GLY A 40 3.10 11.24 0.74
CA GLY A 40 2.27 11.44 1.93
C GLY A 40 1.05 12.35 1.71
N GLY A 41 0.51 12.88 2.82
CA GLY A 41 -0.75 13.63 2.84
C GLY A 41 -2.01 12.75 2.85
N LEU A 42 -1.85 11.47 3.21
CA LEU A 42 -2.93 10.54 3.47
C LEU A 42 -3.17 10.44 4.98
N SER A 43 -4.42 10.56 5.40
CA SER A 43 -4.87 10.31 6.78
C SER A 43 -4.76 8.83 7.14
N THR A 44 -4.50 8.56 8.42
CA THR A 44 -4.56 7.22 9.02
C THR A 44 -5.99 6.77 9.27
N ASP A 45 -6.18 5.48 9.59
CA ASP A 45 -7.50 4.88 9.90
C ASP A 45 -8.47 4.83 8.70
N MET A 46 -7.93 4.80 7.48
CA MET A 46 -8.70 4.65 6.26
C MET A 46 -8.08 3.64 5.30
N VAL A 47 -8.91 3.12 4.40
CA VAL A 47 -8.47 2.35 3.23
C VAL A 47 -8.60 3.24 1.99
N TYR A 48 -7.52 3.37 1.23
CA TYR A 48 -7.53 4.10 -0.05
C TYR A 48 -7.60 3.13 -1.21
N GLU A 49 -8.50 3.37 -2.15
CA GLU A 49 -8.56 2.67 -3.42
C GLU A 49 -8.03 3.58 -4.53
N PHE A 50 -6.97 3.15 -5.21
CA PHE A 50 -6.44 3.82 -6.37
C PHE A 50 -7.09 3.23 -7.63
N VAL A 51 -7.91 4.02 -8.30
CA VAL A 51 -8.65 3.61 -9.51
C VAL A 51 -8.13 4.34 -10.74
N HIS A 52 -8.33 3.73 -11.91
CA HIS A 52 -8.00 4.39 -13.18
C HIS A 52 -8.87 5.65 -13.35
N SER A 53 -8.28 6.77 -13.83
CA SER A 53 -9.01 8.04 -13.96
C SER A 53 -10.20 7.97 -14.93
N ASP A 54 -10.10 7.12 -15.94
CA ASP A 54 -11.13 6.92 -16.98
C ASP A 54 -12.07 5.74 -16.67
N ASP A 55 -11.72 4.89 -15.70
CA ASP A 55 -12.54 3.77 -15.26
C ASP A 55 -12.46 3.59 -13.74
N LEU A 56 -13.48 4.09 -13.07
CA LEU A 56 -13.56 4.07 -11.60
C LEU A 56 -13.91 2.68 -11.05
N HIS A 57 -14.24 1.70 -11.89
CA HIS A 57 -14.53 0.34 -11.45
C HIS A 57 -13.28 -0.54 -11.41
N THR A 58 -12.19 -0.11 -12.07
CA THR A 58 -10.91 -0.82 -12.05
C THR A 58 -10.03 -0.30 -10.92
N ILE A 59 -9.95 -1.07 -9.84
CA ILE A 59 -9.04 -0.82 -8.71
C ILE A 59 -7.65 -1.33 -9.06
N ILE A 60 -6.71 -0.41 -9.22
CA ILE A 60 -5.31 -0.69 -9.56
C ILE A 60 -4.53 -1.10 -8.30
N ALA A 61 -4.73 -0.39 -7.20
CA ALA A 61 -4.06 -0.66 -5.95
C ALA A 61 -4.91 -0.22 -4.75
N GLU A 62 -4.61 -0.76 -3.58
CA GLU A 62 -5.23 -0.42 -2.31
C GLU A 62 -4.14 -0.08 -1.29
N LEU A 63 -4.40 0.90 -0.43
CA LEU A 63 -3.52 1.25 0.69
C LEU A 63 -4.32 1.24 1.99
N ASP A 64 -4.02 0.28 2.86
CA ASP A 64 -4.57 0.17 4.20
C ASP A 64 -3.69 0.93 5.19
N THR A 65 -4.28 1.97 5.79
CA THR A 65 -3.64 2.83 6.81
C THR A 65 -4.23 2.63 8.21
N THR A 66 -4.99 1.56 8.42
CA THR A 66 -5.79 1.28 9.64
C THR A 66 -4.98 0.63 10.75
N ALA A 67 -3.75 0.19 10.45
CA ALA A 67 -2.89 -0.41 11.45
C ALA A 67 -2.65 0.56 12.63
N PRO A 68 -2.68 0.04 13.88
CA PRO A 68 -2.53 0.89 15.06
C PRO A 68 -1.16 1.58 15.07
N ILE A 69 -1.16 2.83 15.51
CA ILE A 69 0.07 3.59 15.72
C ILE A 69 0.74 3.10 17.01
N GLY A 70 2.00 2.70 16.91
CA GLY A 70 2.80 2.31 18.06
C GLY A 70 2.91 3.47 19.06
N PRO A 71 2.44 3.32 20.31
CA PRO A 71 2.28 4.44 21.25
C PRO A 71 3.61 5.08 21.67
N VAL A 72 4.72 4.36 21.54
CA VAL A 72 6.07 4.82 21.89
C VAL A 72 6.86 5.26 20.67
N SER A 73 6.70 4.57 19.54
CA SER A 73 7.47 4.85 18.32
C SER A 73 6.85 5.94 17.44
N GLY A 74 5.54 6.21 17.59
CA GLY A 74 4.79 7.03 16.65
C GLY A 74 4.76 6.45 15.24
N LYS A 75 5.05 5.15 15.10
CA LYS A 75 5.11 4.46 13.80
C LYS A 75 3.86 3.62 13.58
N ALA A 76 3.34 3.64 12.35
CA ALA A 76 2.33 2.72 11.87
C ALA A 76 2.89 1.90 10.71
N VAL A 77 2.29 0.74 10.44
CA VAL A 77 2.62 -0.06 9.26
C VAL A 77 1.47 0.05 8.29
N TRP A 78 1.67 0.71 7.16
CA TRP A 78 0.71 0.70 6.08
C TRP A 78 0.91 -0.53 5.22
N VAL A 79 -0.19 -1.05 4.65
CA VAL A 79 -0.14 -2.18 3.72
C VAL A 79 -0.58 -1.68 2.35
N PHE A 80 0.31 -1.77 1.38
CA PHE A 80 0.06 -1.36 0.01
C PHE A 80 -0.04 -2.60 -0.89
N ASP A 81 -1.20 -2.80 -1.50
CA ASP A 81 -1.52 -3.94 -2.35
C ASP A 81 -1.81 -3.47 -3.78
N VAL A 82 -0.98 -3.90 -4.72
CA VAL A 82 -1.17 -3.68 -6.15
C VAL A 82 -1.88 -4.88 -6.76
N ASN A 83 -3.02 -4.65 -7.40
CA ASN A 83 -3.77 -5.70 -8.09
C ASN A 83 -3.12 -6.09 -9.42
N PRO A 84 -3.32 -7.32 -9.92
CA PRO A 84 -3.03 -7.69 -11.30
C PRO A 84 -3.63 -6.66 -12.26
N HIS A 85 -2.76 -5.89 -12.91
CA HIS A 85 -3.13 -4.77 -13.77
C HIS A 85 -1.97 -4.47 -14.72
N PRO A 86 -2.20 -3.93 -15.93
CA PRO A 86 -1.12 -3.54 -16.84
C PRO A 86 -0.11 -2.55 -16.25
N TRP A 87 -0.53 -1.75 -15.25
CA TRP A 87 0.33 -0.80 -14.53
C TRP A 87 1.06 -1.41 -13.34
N ALA A 88 0.76 -2.66 -12.97
CA ALA A 88 1.18 -3.21 -11.69
C ALA A 88 2.70 -3.25 -11.53
N GLN A 89 3.44 -3.61 -12.59
CA GLN A 89 4.90 -3.65 -12.58
C GLN A 89 5.49 -2.25 -12.32
N GLU A 90 5.08 -1.27 -13.13
CA GLU A 90 5.59 0.11 -13.05
C GLU A 90 5.22 0.78 -11.72
N VAL A 91 4.01 0.54 -11.19
CA VAL A 91 3.60 1.03 -9.88
C VAL A 91 4.45 0.41 -8.77
N ALA A 92 4.62 -0.91 -8.78
CA ALA A 92 5.33 -1.62 -7.73
C ALA A 92 6.80 -1.20 -7.67
N GLU A 93 7.47 -1.12 -8.83
CA GLU A 93 8.86 -0.67 -8.94
C GLU A 93 9.01 0.79 -8.50
N ALA A 94 8.16 1.70 -8.97
CA ALA A 94 8.24 3.11 -8.60
C ALA A 94 8.00 3.36 -7.10
N VAL A 95 7.07 2.61 -6.49
CA VAL A 95 6.87 2.67 -5.03
C VAL A 95 8.10 2.13 -4.32
N TRP A 96 8.57 0.93 -4.68
CA TRP A 96 9.74 0.29 -4.07
C TRP A 96 10.99 1.18 -4.09
N GLU A 97 11.27 1.81 -5.23
CA GLU A 97 12.43 2.70 -5.41
C GLU A 97 12.32 4.00 -4.61
N SER A 98 11.11 4.38 -4.21
CA SER A 98 10.85 5.60 -3.43
C SER A 98 10.83 5.38 -1.92
N LEU A 99 10.84 4.11 -1.45
CA LEU A 99 10.82 3.81 -0.02
C LEU A 99 12.16 4.14 0.65
N ASP A 100 12.11 4.70 1.85
CA ASP A 100 13.28 4.75 2.73
C ASP A 100 13.56 3.31 3.22
N TRP A 101 14.74 2.78 2.91
CA TRP A 101 15.15 1.42 3.28
C TRP A 101 15.18 1.18 4.80
N SER A 102 15.25 2.23 5.61
CA SER A 102 15.09 2.12 7.07
C SER A 102 13.65 1.84 7.52
N GLU A 103 12.71 1.88 6.57
CA GLU A 103 11.26 1.75 6.75
C GLU A 103 10.66 0.56 5.99
N VAL A 104 11.50 -0.26 5.35
CA VAL A 104 11.11 -1.50 4.68
C VAL A 104 11.41 -2.70 5.59
N PRO A 105 10.44 -3.59 5.87
CA PRO A 105 10.70 -4.83 6.61
C PRO A 105 11.72 -5.73 5.89
N GLU A 106 12.53 -6.47 6.66
CA GLU A 106 13.54 -7.40 6.11
C GLU A 106 12.94 -8.55 5.28
N ASP A 107 11.66 -8.86 5.47
CA ASP A 107 10.91 -9.88 4.73
C ASP A 107 10.12 -9.32 3.54
N ALA A 108 10.28 -8.04 3.20
CA ALA A 108 9.61 -7.43 2.06
C ALA A 108 10.14 -8.00 0.74
N GLU A 109 9.22 -8.31 -0.17
CA GLU A 109 9.56 -8.90 -1.47
C GLU A 109 9.68 -7.80 -2.53
N GLU A 110 10.82 -7.74 -3.22
CA GLU A 110 11.02 -6.80 -4.31
C GLU A 110 10.16 -7.14 -5.55
N PRO A 111 9.77 -6.15 -6.36
CA PRO A 111 8.90 -6.37 -7.51
C PRO A 111 9.61 -6.87 -8.77
N TYR A 112 10.93 -6.71 -8.90
CA TYR A 112 11.66 -6.87 -10.16
C TYR A 112 11.62 -8.29 -10.76
N GLU A 113 11.69 -9.33 -9.93
CA GLU A 113 11.65 -10.73 -10.40
C GLU A 113 10.23 -11.32 -10.39
N ARG A 114 9.22 -10.53 -9.99
CA ARG A 114 7.83 -10.94 -9.99
C ARG A 114 7.14 -10.49 -11.28
N ASN A 115 6.18 -11.30 -11.73
CA ASN A 115 5.20 -10.86 -12.72
C ASN A 115 4.04 -10.16 -11.99
N CYS A 116 4.21 -8.87 -11.68
CA CYS A 116 3.20 -8.09 -10.96
C CYS A 116 1.93 -7.89 -11.79
N VAL A 117 2.03 -7.90 -13.13
CA VAL A 117 0.88 -7.76 -14.03
C VAL A 117 -0.11 -8.93 -13.85
N GLU A 118 0.40 -10.16 -13.68
CA GLU A 118 -0.44 -11.34 -13.49
C GLU A 118 -0.80 -11.60 -12.03
N LYS A 119 0.14 -11.35 -11.11
CA LYS A 119 0.03 -11.79 -9.71
C LYS A 119 -0.20 -10.67 -8.71
N GLY A 120 -0.07 -9.42 -9.14
CA GLY A 120 -0.03 -8.28 -8.24
C GLY A 120 1.26 -8.22 -7.42
N TRP A 121 1.29 -7.31 -6.45
CA TRP A 121 2.39 -7.12 -5.53
C TRP A 121 1.87 -6.56 -4.21
N SER A 122 2.53 -6.86 -3.11
CA SER A 122 2.15 -6.38 -1.78
C SER A 122 3.39 -5.93 -1.03
N CYS A 123 3.29 -4.82 -0.33
CA CYS A 123 4.36 -4.28 0.48
C CYS A 123 3.85 -3.69 1.78
N ARG A 124 4.63 -3.83 2.83
CA ARG A 124 4.41 -3.14 4.11
C ARG A 124 5.34 -1.94 4.18
N ILE A 125 4.77 -0.78 4.47
CA ILE A 125 5.48 0.49 4.53
C ILE A 125 5.44 0.98 5.97
N LEU A 126 6.59 1.07 6.65
CA LEU A 126 6.63 1.70 7.98
C LEU A 126 6.54 3.21 7.80
N VAL A 127 5.54 3.85 8.38
CA VAL A 127 5.40 5.31 8.32
C VAL A 127 5.50 5.90 9.72
N ARG A 128 6.08 7.10 9.84
CA ARG A 128 5.97 7.92 11.06
C ARG A 128 4.72 8.78 10.96
N VAL A 129 3.82 8.60 11.92
CA VAL A 129 2.62 9.44 12.04
C VAL A 129 2.97 10.60 12.96
N GLY A 130 3.13 11.79 12.38
CA GLY A 130 3.31 13.02 13.13
C GLY A 130 2.00 13.42 13.82
N TRP A 131 2.06 13.68 15.12
CA TRP A 131 0.99 14.35 15.84
C TRP A 131 1.14 15.85 15.59
N SER A 132 0.28 16.44 14.76
CA SER A 132 0.17 17.89 14.61
C SER A 132 -0.94 18.44 15.50
#